data_AF-A0A2P4ZUH9-F1
#
_entry.id   AF-A0A2P4ZUH9-F1
#
_cell.length_a   1.000
_cell.length_b   1.000
_cell.length_c   1.000
_cell.angle_alpha   90.00
_cell.angle_beta   90.00
_cell.angle_gamma   90.00
#
_symmetry.space_group_name_H-M   'P 1'
#
loop_
_entity.id
_entity.type
_entity.pdbx_description
1 polymer ?
#
loop_
_entity_poly.entity_id
_entity_poly.type
_entity_poly.pdbx_seq_one_letter_code
_entity_poly.pdbx_strand_id
1 'polypeptide(L)'
;MAVYTFYIFDRHTECVYVKSWAPPDQEAPAPAISTSSDDAKLVFGTVFSLRNMARKLGGDDDAFISYRTGQYKLHFYETPANLRFVMITDTASASMRNVLHQIYINLWVEYGI
;
A
#
# COMPACT_ATOMS: atom_id res chain seq x y z
N MET A 1 1.07 -14.40 -9.45
CA MET A 1 0.96 -13.04 -8.88
C MET A 1 -0.31 -12.99 -8.05
N ALA A 2 -0.18 -12.87 -6.74
CA ALA A 2 -1.31 -12.72 -5.83
C ALA A 2 -1.25 -11.34 -5.17
N VAL A 3 -2.41 -10.68 -5.08
CA VAL A 3 -2.61 -9.50 -4.23
C VAL A 3 -3.21 -10.01 -2.94
N TYR A 4 -2.55 -9.74 -1.81
CA TYR A 4 -2.99 -10.18 -0.50
C TYR A 4 -3.93 -9.14 0.12
N THR A 5 -3.51 -7.87 0.15
CA THR A 5 -4.29 -6.82 0.82
C THR A 5 -4.11 -5.49 0.11
N PHE A 6 -5.17 -4.67 0.14
CA PHE A 6 -5.17 -3.32 -0.40
C PHE A 6 -5.79 -2.37 0.61
N TYR A 7 -5.12 -1.25 0.86
CA TYR A 7 -5.52 -0.20 1.76
C TYR A 7 -5.58 1.15 1.02
N ILE A 8 -6.56 1.96 1.40
CA ILE A 8 -6.65 3.37 1.02
C ILE A 8 -6.70 4.19 2.30
N PHE A 9 -5.78 5.13 2.42
CA PHE A 9 -5.75 6.11 3.50
C PHE A 9 -6.08 7.50 2.96
N ASP A 10 -6.89 8.24 3.72
CA ASP A 10 -7.20 9.64 3.42
C ASP A 10 -6.10 10.59 3.95
N ARG A 11 -6.21 11.87 3.60
CA ARG A 11 -5.35 12.97 4.06
C ARG A 11 -5.29 13.06 5.59
N HIS A 12 -6.36 12.67 6.28
CA HIS A 12 -6.46 12.65 7.75
C HIS A 12 -5.77 11.44 8.40
N THR A 13 -5.07 10.60 7.63
CA THR A 13 -4.38 9.39 8.10
C THR A 13 -5.32 8.26 8.55
N GLU A 14 -6.60 8.36 8.21
CA GLU A 14 -7.59 7.34 8.47
C GLU A 14 -7.66 6.34 7.32
N CYS A 15 -7.80 5.06 7.66
CA CYS A 15 -8.00 3.99 6.69
C CYS A 15 -9.46 4.00 6.22
N VAL A 16 -9.71 4.55 5.03
CA VAL A 16 -11.05 4.66 4.46
C VAL A 16 -11.49 3.40 3.73
N TYR A 17 -10.54 2.56 3.32
CA TYR A 17 -10.83 1.29 2.67
C TYR A 17 -9.76 0.25 2.98
N VAL A 18 -10.21 -0.96 3.29
CA VAL A 18 -9.36 -2.15 3.36
C VAL A 18 -10.05 -3.30 2.66
N LYS A 19 -9.31 -4.02 1.84
CA LYS A 19 -9.74 -5.29 1.28
C LYS A 19 -8.60 -6.29 1.36
N SER A 20 -8.89 -7.42 1.98
CA SER A 20 -8.01 -8.58 2.02
C SER A 20 -8.57 -9.67 1.12
N TRP A 21 -7.70 -10.30 0.34
CA TRP A 21 -7.99 -11.49 -0.44
C TRP A 21 -7.23 -12.63 0.24
N ALA A 22 -7.98 -13.60 0.78
CA ALA A 22 -7.38 -14.74 1.43
C ALA A 22 -6.44 -15.48 0.46
N PRO A 23 -5.23 -15.89 0.89
CA PRO A 23 -4.44 -16.83 0.11
C PRO A 23 -5.24 -18.15 -0.03
N PRO A 24 -5.22 -18.81 -1.19
CA PRO A 24 -5.97 -20.04 -1.43
C PRO A 24 -5.46 -21.25 -0.61
N ASP A 25 -4.34 -21.15 0.10
CA ASP A 25 -3.84 -22.20 0.98
C ASP A 25 -3.27 -21.64 2.28
N GLN A 26 -3.72 -22.23 3.39
CA GLN A 26 -3.44 -21.85 4.77
C GLN A 26 -2.05 -22.34 5.26
N GLU A 27 -1.20 -22.86 4.36
CA GLU A 27 0.07 -23.52 4.70
C GLU A 27 1.33 -22.65 4.55
N ALA A 28 1.27 -21.55 3.81
CA ALA A 28 2.35 -20.56 3.84
C ALA A 28 2.18 -19.65 5.07
N PRO A 29 3.27 -19.19 5.73
CA PRO A 29 3.20 -18.11 6.71
C PRO A 29 2.89 -16.80 5.98
N ALA A 30 1.67 -16.71 5.44
CA ALA A 30 1.12 -15.47 4.94
C ALA A 30 1.17 -14.48 6.10
N PRO A 31 1.62 -13.24 5.87
CA PRO A 31 1.64 -12.26 6.94
C PRO A 31 0.21 -12.16 7.48
N ALA A 32 0.05 -12.25 8.80
CA ALA A 32 -1.23 -12.17 9.49
C ALA A 32 -1.77 -10.74 9.40
N ILE A 33 -2.06 -10.30 8.18
CA ILE A 33 -2.55 -8.98 7.85
C ILE A 33 -4.07 -9.09 7.93
N SER A 34 -4.56 -8.85 9.13
CA SER A 34 -5.99 -8.77 9.39
C SER A 34 -6.53 -7.45 8.84
N THR A 35 -7.83 -7.40 8.60
CA THR A 35 -8.54 -6.15 8.29
C THR A 35 -8.80 -5.33 9.55
N SER A 36 -8.09 -5.61 10.66
CA SER A 36 -8.26 -4.87 11.91
C SER A 36 -7.79 -3.44 11.74
N SER A 37 -8.45 -2.53 12.46
CA SER A 37 -8.07 -1.11 12.48
C SER A 37 -6.66 -0.88 13.03
N ASP A 38 -6.12 -1.81 13.82
CA ASP A 38 -4.78 -1.69 14.38
C ASP A 38 -3.69 -2.07 13.38
N ASP A 39 -3.92 -3.08 12.54
CA ASP A 39 -3.01 -3.42 11.43
C ASP A 39 -2.91 -2.26 10.43
N ALA A 40 -4.03 -1.58 10.16
CA ALA A 40 -4.02 -0.40 9.29
C ALA A 40 -3.13 0.73 9.86
N LYS A 41 -3.16 0.98 11.18
CA LYS A 41 -2.28 1.96 11.83
C LYS A 41 -0.80 1.54 11.76
N LEU A 42 -0.51 0.26 11.94
CA LEU A 42 0.86 -0.27 11.82
C LEU A 42 1.40 -0.13 10.39
N VAL A 43 0.60 -0.48 9.39
CA VAL A 43 0.94 -0.31 7.97
C VAL A 43 1.18 1.16 7.66
N PHE A 44 0.28 2.05 8.12
CA PHE A 44 0.42 3.49 7.96
C PHE A 44 1.71 4.01 8.60
N GLY A 45 1.98 3.64 9.86
CA GLY A 45 3.18 4.05 10.59
C GLY A 45 4.48 3.58 9.92
N THR A 46 4.47 2.36 9.36
CA THR A 46 5.59 1.81 8.60
C THR A 46 5.87 2.63 7.35
N VAL A 47 4.84 2.89 6.53
CA VAL A 47 4.96 3.68 5.30
C VAL A 47 5.39 5.11 5.62
N PHE A 48 4.81 5.73 6.66
CA PHE A 48 5.17 7.08 7.09
C PHE A 48 6.65 7.18 7.49
N SER A 49 7.13 6.21 8.27
CA SER A 49 8.52 6.14 8.72
C SER A 49 9.47 5.93 7.54
N LEU A 50 9.18 4.98 6.66
CA LEU A 50 9.98 4.70 5.47
C LEU A 50 10.04 5.88 4.51
N ARG A 51 8.92 6.56 4.28
CA ARG A 51 8.86 7.79 3.47
C ARG A 51 9.73 8.89 4.07
N ASN A 52 9.65 9.10 5.38
CA ASN A 52 10.48 10.11 6.04
C ASN A 52 11.96 9.75 5.97
N MET A 53 12.32 8.47 6.10
CA MET A 53 13.71 8.02 5.93
C MET A 53 14.19 8.20 4.50
N ALA A 54 13.40 7.79 3.50
CA ALA A 54 13.73 7.97 2.08
C ALA A 54 13.98 9.44 1.75
N ARG A 55 13.11 10.36 2.19
CA ARG A 55 13.31 11.79 1.99
C ARG A 55 14.54 12.35 2.71
N LYS A 56 14.79 11.90 3.95
CA LYS A 56 15.96 12.36 4.73
C LYS A 56 17.29 11.84 4.17
N LEU A 57 17.30 10.67 3.55
CA LEU A 57 18.51 10.04 3.02
C LEU A 57 18.75 10.35 1.54
N GLY A 58 17.68 10.38 0.73
CA GLY A 58 17.71 10.58 -0.72
C GLY A 58 17.49 12.02 -1.18
N GLY A 59 17.06 12.92 -0.29
CA GLY A 59 16.73 14.31 -0.62
C GLY A 59 15.26 14.49 -1.03
N ASP A 60 14.90 15.72 -1.44
CA ASP A 60 13.50 16.10 -1.70
C ASP A 60 12.91 15.48 -2.98
N ASP A 61 13.76 15.05 -3.92
CA ASP A 61 13.33 14.42 -5.17
C ASP A 61 13.08 12.91 -5.03
N ASP A 62 13.45 12.30 -3.89
CA ASP A 62 13.31 10.86 -3.69
C ASP A 62 12.03 10.52 -2.90
N ALA A 63 11.19 9.68 -3.51
CA ALA A 63 9.90 9.29 -2.96
C ALA A 63 9.87 7.80 -2.69
N PHE A 64 9.39 7.41 -1.51
CA PHE A 64 9.21 5.99 -1.18
C PHE A 64 8.24 5.33 -2.17
N ILE A 65 8.67 4.23 -2.81
CA ILE A 65 7.86 3.51 -3.82
C ILE A 65 7.37 2.16 -3.28
N SER A 66 8.26 1.35 -2.72
CA SER A 66 7.95 0.00 -2.26
C SER A 66 9.03 -0.55 -1.35
N TYR A 67 8.69 -1.53 -0.51
CA TYR A 67 9.66 -2.40 0.16
C TYR A 67 9.31 -3.87 -0.08
N ARG A 68 10.32 -4.73 0.00
CA ARG A 68 10.17 -6.18 -0.15
C ARG A 68 10.71 -6.89 1.09
N THR A 69 9.95 -7.83 1.61
CA THR A 69 10.38 -8.78 2.63
C THR A 69 10.57 -10.17 2.01
N GLY A 70 10.96 -11.16 2.82
CA GLY A 70 11.03 -12.55 2.37
C GLY A 70 9.67 -13.19 2.04
N GLN A 71 8.56 -12.59 2.50
CA GLN A 71 7.22 -13.18 2.37
C GLN A 71 6.27 -12.36 1.48
N TYR A 72 6.45 -11.04 1.42
CA TYR A 72 5.58 -10.17 0.64
C TYR A 72 6.30 -8.91 0.15
N LYS A 73 5.66 -8.19 -0.74
CA LYS A 73 6.08 -6.88 -1.21
C LYS A 73 4.97 -5.86 -1.02
N LEU A 74 5.30 -4.72 -0.43
CA LEU A 74 4.38 -3.60 -0.26
C LEU A 74 4.69 -2.54 -1.31
N HIS A 75 3.67 -2.13 -2.04
CA HIS A 75 3.71 -1.06 -3.03
C HIS A 75 2.93 0.14 -2.49
N PHE A 76 3.50 1.33 -2.68
CA PHE A 76 2.93 2.59 -2.21
C PHE A 76 2.74 3.57 -3.37
N TYR A 77 1.62 4.26 -3.36
CA TYR A 77 1.34 5.35 -4.28
C TYR A 77 0.60 6.48 -3.56
N GLU A 78 1.15 7.68 -3.61
CA GLU A 78 0.55 8.89 -3.06
C GLU A 78 0.09 9.79 -4.21
N THR A 79 -1.12 10.31 -4.09
CA THR A 79 -1.70 11.26 -5.04
C THR A 79 -1.47 12.70 -4.60
N PRO A 80 -1.58 13.69 -5.51
CA PRO A 80 -1.52 15.11 -5.16
C PRO A 80 -2.58 15.54 -4.13
N ALA A 81 -3.71 14.83 -4.04
CA ALA A 81 -4.77 15.06 -3.06
C ALA A 81 -4.48 14.45 -1.67
N ASN A 82 -3.26 13.95 -1.44
CA ASN A 82 -2.83 13.25 -0.22
C ASN A 82 -3.61 11.95 0.07
N LEU A 83 -4.26 11.36 -0.94
CA LEU A 83 -4.75 9.98 -0.84
C LEU A 83 -3.58 9.02 -1.05
N ARG A 84 -3.53 8.01 -0.20
CA ARG A 84 -2.44 7.05 -0.16
C ARG A 84 -2.97 5.65 -0.38
N PHE A 85 -2.47 5.03 -1.43
CA PHE A 85 -2.80 3.67 -1.81
C PHE A 85 -1.65 2.75 -1.41
N VAL A 86 -1.97 1.70 -0.67
CA VAL A 86 -1.01 0.69 -0.25
C VAL A 86 -1.51 -0.67 -0.73
N MET A 87 -0.68 -1.39 -1.47
CA MET A 87 -0.99 -2.73 -1.95
C MET A 87 0.08 -3.71 -1.52
N ILE A 88 -0.35 -4.85 -1.01
CA ILE A 88 0.52 -5.92 -0.56
C ILE A 88 0.34 -7.10 -1.50
N THR A 89 1.44 -7.57 -2.07
CA THR A 89 1.46 -8.64 -3.06
C THR A 89 2.52 -9.68 -2.72
N ASP A 90 2.54 -10.76 -3.50
CA ASP A 90 3.67 -11.69 -3.50
C ASP A 90 4.99 -11.01 -3.92
N THR A 91 6.11 -11.57 -3.45
CA THR A 91 7.48 -11.09 -3.65
C THR A 91 7.95 -11.13 -5.10
N ALA A 92 7.39 -12.04 -5.92
CA ALA A 92 7.70 -12.12 -7.35
C ALA A 92 7.02 -11.01 -8.17
N SER A 93 6.13 -10.22 -7.56
CA SER A 93 5.38 -9.19 -8.28
C SER A 93 6.26 -7.99 -8.66
N ALA A 94 6.20 -7.62 -9.94
CA ALA A 94 6.77 -6.38 -10.46
C ALA A 94 6.15 -5.15 -9.77
N SER A 95 6.69 -3.95 -10.03
CA SER A 95 6.15 -2.72 -9.46
C SER A 95 4.69 -2.52 -9.90
N MET A 96 3.77 -2.44 -8.92
CA MET A 96 2.34 -2.24 -9.19
C MET A 96 1.97 -0.76 -9.29
N ARG A 97 2.94 0.15 -9.39
CA ARG A 97 2.70 1.61 -9.44
C ARG A 97 1.77 2.02 -10.58
N ASN A 98 1.92 1.42 -11.76
CA ASN A 98 1.05 1.70 -12.91
C ASN A 98 -0.39 1.26 -12.63
N VAL A 99 -0.56 0.11 -11.96
CA VAL A 99 -1.89 -0.40 -11.57
C VAL A 99 -2.52 0.52 -10.52
N LEU A 100 -1.75 0.93 -9.50
CA LEU A 100 -2.22 1.88 -8.48
C LEU A 100 -2.63 3.22 -9.09
N HIS A 101 -1.87 3.71 -10.07
CA HIS A 101 -2.21 4.92 -10.80
C HIS A 101 -3.48 4.75 -11.65
N GLN A 102 -3.67 3.61 -12.32
CA GLN A 102 -4.91 3.33 -13.04
C GLN A 102 -6.12 3.20 -12.11
N ILE A 103 -5.96 2.57 -10.95
CA ILE A 103 -7.00 2.50 -9.90
C ILE A 103 -7.39 3.93 -9.50
N TYR A 104 -6.42 4.82 -9.28
CA TYR A 104 -6.70 6.22 -8.97
C TYR A 104 -7.48 6.91 -10.11
N ILE A 105 -7.02 6.83 -11.36
CA ILE A 105 -7.70 7.49 -12.49
C ILE A 105 -9.16 7.00 -12.61
N ASN A 106 -9.37 5.68 -12.59
CA ASN A 106 -10.69 5.09 -12.83
C ASN A 106 -11.65 5.29 -11.65
N LEU A 107 -11.17 5.26 -10.40
CA LEU A 107 -12.06 5.48 -9.24
C LEU A 107 -12.35 6.96 -8.97
N TRP A 108 -11.39 7.85 -9.20
CA TRP A 108 -11.51 9.25 -8.75
C TRP A 108 -11.99 10.21 -9.83
N VAL A 109 -11.71 9.95 -11.12
CA VAL A 109 -12.16 10.83 -12.21
C VAL A 109 -13.58 10.48 -12.67
N GLU A 110 -14.00 9.21 -12.61
CA GLU A 110 -15.34 8.81 -13.07
C GLU A 110 -16.46 8.98 -12.03
N TYR A 111 -16.16 8.93 -10.73
CA TYR A 111 -17.16 8.98 -9.64
C TYR A 111 -17.06 10.24 -8.74
N GLY A 112 -16.44 11.30 -9.25
CA GLY A 112 -16.01 12.49 -8.50
C GLY A 112 -17.02 13.06 -7.50
N ILE A 113 -16.62 13.00 -6.23
CA ILE A 113 -16.84 14.06 -5.22
C ILE A 113 -15.72 15.07 -5.40
#